data_AF-A0A382JUN5-F1
#
_entry.id   AF-A0A382JUN5-F1
#
_cell.length_a   1.000
_cell.length_b   1.000
_cell.length_c   1.000
_cell.angle_alpha   90.00
_cell.angle_beta   90.00
_cell.angle_gamma   90.00
#
_symmetry.space_group_name_H-M   'P 1'
#
loop_
_entity.id
_entity.type
_entity.pdbx_description
1 polymer ?
#
loop_
_entity_poly.entity_id
_entity_poly.type
_entity_poly.pdbx_seq_one_letter_code
_entity_poly.pdbx_strand_id
1 'polypeptide(L)'
;MKSLSEIDTTSKRASRAIGYSWGISEEVGKNIRLLEMFGLPGVKNLNDFYKKKKDQQFENLNLISKDNKTAKSEFCPIIAGTSFLDQIKSLENLNEIKFEKIAYPLLFLPFVSRA
;
A
#
# COMPACT_ATOMS: atom_id res chain seq x y z
N MET A 1 12.54 -16.45 13.70
CA MET A 1 12.75 -15.01 13.42
C MET A 1 13.04 -14.90 11.94
N LYS A 2 12.34 -14.01 11.21
CA LYS A 2 12.68 -13.70 9.80
C LYS A 2 13.48 -12.40 9.81
N SER A 3 14.55 -12.32 9.03
CA SER A 3 15.31 -11.08 8.92
C SER A 3 14.54 -10.02 8.12
N LEU A 4 14.85 -8.74 8.37
CA LEU A 4 14.24 -7.63 7.63
C LEU A 4 14.56 -7.69 6.12
N SER A 5 15.74 -8.20 5.75
CA SER A 5 16.14 -8.39 4.34
C SER A 5 15.34 -9.50 3.65
N GLU A 6 15.05 -10.60 4.34
CA GLU A 6 14.16 -11.66 3.84
C GLU A 6 12.74 -11.13 3.68
N ILE A 7 12.22 -10.39 4.66
CA ILE A 7 10.87 -9.80 4.59
C ILE A 7 10.73 -8.91 3.35
N ASP A 8 11.69 -8.04 3.10
CA ASP A 8 11.72 -7.15 1.94
C ASP A 8 11.73 -7.95 0.63
N THR A 9 12.72 -8.84 0.47
CA THR A 9 12.93 -9.62 -0.74
C THR A 9 11.72 -10.51 -1.06
N THR A 10 11.17 -11.19 -0.05
CA THR A 10 10.01 -12.07 -0.21
C THR A 10 8.76 -11.28 -0.54
N SER A 11 8.51 -10.15 0.13
CA SER A 11 7.32 -9.31 -0.12
C SER A 11 7.35 -8.71 -1.52
N LYS A 12 8.52 -8.25 -1.97
CA LYS A 12 8.75 -7.78 -3.34
C LYS A 12 8.50 -8.88 -4.38
N ARG A 13 9.07 -10.08 -4.19
CA ARG A 13 8.87 -11.21 -5.12
C ARG A 13 7.41 -11.65 -5.16
N ALA A 14 6.73 -11.69 -4.02
CA ALA A 14 5.31 -12.00 -3.94
C ALA A 14 4.46 -10.96 -4.68
N SER A 15 4.75 -9.67 -4.50
CA SER A 15 4.12 -8.57 -5.25
C SER A 15 4.27 -8.75 -6.76
N ARG A 16 5.48 -9.11 -7.21
CA ARG A 16 5.76 -9.32 -8.62
C ARG A 16 4.98 -10.53 -9.17
N ALA A 17 4.90 -11.61 -8.39
CA ALA A 17 4.21 -12.85 -8.78
C ALA A 17 2.69 -12.65 -8.96
N ILE A 18 2.07 -11.71 -8.24
CA ILE A 18 0.64 -11.39 -8.39
C ILE A 18 0.36 -10.35 -9.48
N GLY A 19 1.38 -9.88 -10.21
CA GLY A 19 1.22 -9.03 -11.39
C GLY A 19 1.58 -7.55 -11.22
N TYR A 20 2.06 -7.10 -10.06
CA TYR A 20 2.55 -5.72 -9.93
C TYR A 20 3.82 -5.47 -10.73
N SER A 21 4.07 -4.22 -11.12
CA SER A 21 5.32 -3.82 -11.77
C SER A 21 6.52 -3.94 -10.80
N TRP A 22 7.74 -3.92 -11.32
CA TRP A 22 8.94 -3.93 -10.47
C TRP A 22 8.99 -2.73 -9.52
N GLY A 23 8.62 -1.54 -9.99
CA GLY A 23 8.59 -0.33 -9.16
C GLY A 23 7.60 -0.45 -7.99
N ILE A 24 6.37 -0.87 -8.26
CA ILE A 24 5.37 -1.07 -7.19
C ILE A 24 5.82 -2.17 -6.22
N SER A 25 6.37 -3.26 -6.75
CA SER A 25 6.85 -4.39 -5.94
C SER A 25 7.99 -3.99 -5.00
N GLU A 26 8.89 -3.12 -5.46
CA GLU A 26 9.96 -2.54 -4.65
C GLU A 26 9.42 -1.74 -3.47
N GLU A 27 8.42 -0.90 -3.73
CA GLU A 27 7.78 -0.09 -2.69
C GLU A 27 7.05 -0.94 -1.66
N VAL A 28 6.39 -2.03 -2.08
CA VAL A 28 5.80 -3.00 -1.16
C VAL A 28 6.87 -3.63 -0.26
N GLY A 29 8.00 -4.09 -0.82
CA GLY A 29 9.09 -4.69 -0.04
C GLY A 29 9.58 -3.77 1.08
N LYS A 30 9.90 -2.52 0.74
CA LYS A 30 10.33 -1.48 1.70
C LYS A 30 9.27 -1.22 2.76
N ASN A 31 8.01 -1.16 2.38
CA ASN A 31 6.91 -0.83 3.28
C ASN A 31 6.57 -1.94 4.27
N ILE A 32 6.62 -3.20 3.82
CA ILE A 32 6.39 -4.34 4.72
C ILE A 32 7.57 -4.50 5.68
N ARG A 33 8.79 -4.30 5.20
CA ARG A 33 9.98 -4.24 6.06
C ARG A 33 9.82 -3.17 7.15
N LEU A 34 9.33 -1.98 6.79
CA LEU A 34 9.10 -0.87 7.72
C LEU A 34 8.06 -1.23 8.79
N LEU A 35 6.91 -1.79 8.39
CA LEU A 35 5.87 -2.23 9.32
C LEU A 35 6.40 -3.25 10.33
N GLU A 36 7.08 -4.28 9.86
CA GLU A 36 7.63 -5.34 10.72
C GLU A 36 8.73 -4.81 11.65
N MET A 37 9.53 -3.84 11.20
CA MET A 37 10.51 -3.14 12.03
C MET A 37 9.85 -2.42 13.22
N PHE A 38 8.63 -1.90 13.04
CA PHE A 38 7.82 -1.29 14.11
C PHE A 38 6.97 -2.30 14.90
N GLY A 39 7.14 -3.60 14.68
CA GLY A 39 6.33 -4.63 15.35
C GLY A 39 4.88 -4.69 14.87
N LEU A 40 4.55 -4.06 13.75
CA LEU A 40 3.24 -4.12 13.13
C LEU A 40 3.16 -5.34 12.19
N PRO A 41 2.02 -6.04 12.12
CA PRO A 41 1.88 -7.30 11.40
C PRO A 41 1.76 -7.11 9.87
N GLY A 42 2.77 -6.53 9.23
CA GLY A 42 2.81 -6.20 7.81
C GLY A 42 2.73 -7.43 6.90
N VAL A 43 3.54 -8.46 7.16
CA VAL A 43 3.59 -9.70 6.37
C VAL A 43 2.26 -10.43 6.41
N LYS A 44 1.61 -10.47 7.58
CA LYS A 44 0.28 -11.10 7.75
C LYS A 44 -0.75 -10.35 6.90
N ASN A 45 -0.80 -9.02 7.03
CA ASN A 45 -1.75 -8.20 6.27
C ASN A 45 -1.51 -8.30 4.75
N LEU A 46 -0.26 -8.34 4.30
CA LEU A 46 0.07 -8.48 2.88
C LEU A 46 -0.42 -9.81 2.32
N ASN A 47 -0.16 -10.90 3.04
CA ASN A 47 -0.59 -12.23 2.62
C ASN A 47 -2.11 -12.35 2.54
N ASP A 48 -2.82 -11.82 3.54
CA ASP A 48 -4.28 -11.83 3.57
C ASP A 48 -4.85 -10.95 2.45
N PHE A 49 -4.25 -9.78 2.20
CA PHE A 49 -4.62 -8.92 1.08
C PHE A 49 -4.45 -9.61 -0.27
N TYR A 50 -3.34 -10.32 -0.50
CA TYR A 50 -3.12 -11.04 -1.76
C TYR A 50 -4.09 -12.19 -1.98
N LYS A 51 -4.49 -12.88 -0.92
CA LYS A 51 -5.55 -13.89 -1.02
C LYS A 51 -6.87 -13.24 -1.41
N LYS A 52 -7.30 -12.20 -0.70
CA LYS A 52 -8.56 -11.50 -1.01
C LYS A 52 -8.57 -10.84 -2.39
N LYS A 53 -7.44 -10.34 -2.88
CA LYS A 53 -7.31 -9.73 -4.22
C LYS A 53 -7.64 -10.69 -5.36
N LYS A 54 -7.59 -12.01 -5.12
CA LYS A 54 -8.02 -13.01 -6.12
C LYS A 54 -9.54 -13.07 -6.26
N ASP A 55 -10.26 -12.87 -5.16
CA ASP A 55 -11.70 -13.04 -5.08
C ASP A 55 -12.46 -11.70 -5.20
N GLN A 56 -11.82 -10.60 -4.80
CA GLN A 56 -12.39 -9.27 -4.75
C GLN A 56 -11.58 -8.28 -5.59
N GLN A 57 -12.29 -7.47 -6.39
CA GLN A 57 -11.71 -6.35 -7.10
C GLN A 57 -11.58 -5.14 -6.18
N PHE A 58 -10.41 -4.49 -6.24
CA PHE A 58 -10.12 -3.24 -5.53
C PHE A 58 -10.02 -2.12 -6.54
N GLU A 59 -10.50 -0.94 -6.16
CA GLU A 59 -10.45 0.23 -7.02
C GLU A 59 -9.08 0.90 -6.96
N ASN A 60 -8.59 1.38 -8.10
CA ASN A 60 -7.31 2.08 -8.19
C ASN A 60 -7.53 3.58 -7.98
N LEU A 61 -6.91 4.14 -6.95
CA LEU A 61 -6.91 5.59 -6.71
C LEU A 61 -5.64 6.21 -7.29
N ASN A 62 -5.71 6.65 -8.54
CA ASN A 62 -4.55 7.22 -9.25
C ASN A 62 -4.34 8.71 -8.97
N LEU A 63 -5.43 9.48 -8.82
CA LEU A 63 -5.39 10.91 -8.51
C LEU A 63 -5.96 11.13 -7.12
N ILE A 64 -5.23 11.88 -6.30
CA ILE A 64 -5.62 12.12 -4.91
C ILE A 64 -6.13 13.55 -4.78
N SER A 65 -7.30 13.67 -4.18
CA SER A 65 -7.98 14.93 -3.90
C SER A 65 -8.18 15.11 -2.39
N LYS A 66 -8.79 16.22 -1.97
CA LYS A 66 -9.10 16.48 -0.56
C LYS A 66 -10.01 15.40 0.05
N ASP A 67 -10.98 14.92 -0.71
CA ASP A 67 -11.97 13.92 -0.26
C ASP A 67 -12.03 12.76 -1.26
N ASN A 68 -11.36 11.65 -0.94
CA ASN A 68 -11.29 10.47 -1.79
C ASN A 68 -12.35 9.45 -1.34
N LYS A 69 -13.45 9.39 -2.09
CA LYS A 69 -14.59 8.52 -1.80
C LYS A 69 -14.84 7.54 -2.94
N THR A 70 -15.31 6.35 -2.60
CA THR A 70 -15.78 5.35 -3.57
C THR A 70 -17.16 4.84 -3.20
N ALA A 71 -18.01 4.74 -4.21
CA ALA A 71 -19.40 4.33 -4.06
C ALA A 71 -19.55 2.80 -3.95
N LYS A 72 -18.65 2.01 -4.55
CA LYS A 72 -18.90 0.58 -4.83
C LYS A 72 -17.92 -0.40 -4.18
N SER A 73 -16.65 -0.05 -4.08
CA SER A 73 -15.59 -0.98 -3.64
C SER A 73 -14.66 -0.32 -2.64
N GLU A 74 -13.65 -1.05 -2.16
CA GLU A 74 -12.57 -0.49 -1.36
C GLU A 74 -11.38 -0.12 -2.26
N PHE A 75 -10.62 0.91 -1.90
CA PHE A 75 -9.41 1.29 -2.62
C PHE A 75 -8.27 0.30 -2.36
N CYS A 76 -7.49 0.03 -3.40
CA CYS A 76 -6.27 -0.76 -3.30
C CYS A 76 -5.20 0.03 -2.51
N PRO A 77 -4.75 -0.44 -1.34
CA PRO A 77 -3.82 0.30 -0.48
C PRO A 77 -2.47 0.54 -1.14
N ILE A 78 -2.00 -0.43 -1.94
CA ILE A 78 -0.70 -0.35 -2.62
C ILE A 78 -0.73 0.71 -3.71
N ILE A 79 -1.75 0.70 -4.57
CA ILE A 79 -1.87 1.67 -5.67
C ILE A 79 -2.12 3.08 -5.12
N ALA A 80 -3.05 3.22 -4.17
CA ALA A 80 -3.28 4.49 -3.50
C ALA A 80 -2.01 5.02 -2.84
N GLY A 81 -1.24 4.16 -2.18
CA GLY A 81 0.03 4.51 -1.54
C GLY A 81 1.10 4.96 -2.53
N THR A 82 1.25 4.28 -3.67
CA THR A 82 2.20 4.71 -4.71
C THR A 82 1.78 6.03 -5.35
N SER A 83 0.50 6.18 -5.67
CA SER A 83 -0.03 7.43 -6.24
C SER A 83 0.09 8.61 -5.27
N PHE A 84 0.04 8.35 -3.97
CA PHE A 84 0.30 9.35 -2.92
C PHE A 84 1.74 9.85 -2.94
N LEU A 85 2.71 8.93 -3.01
CA LEU A 85 4.12 9.31 -3.12
C LEU A 85 4.40 10.10 -4.42
N ASP A 86 3.79 9.69 -5.53
CA ASP A 86 4.00 10.34 -6.83
C ASP A 86 3.47 11.79 -6.87
N GLN A 87 2.43 12.10 -6.08
CA GLN A 87 1.75 13.41 -6.07
C GLN A 87 2.11 14.27 -4.87
N ILE A 88 3.12 13.89 -4.08
CA ILE A 88 3.38 14.49 -2.77
C ILE A 88 3.50 16.02 -2.77
N LYS A 89 4.21 16.57 -3.76
CA LYS A 89 4.40 18.03 -3.90
C LYS A 89 3.10 18.77 -4.17
N SER A 90 2.17 18.15 -4.90
CA SER A 90 0.85 18.73 -5.15
C SER A 90 -0.05 18.63 -3.92
N LEU A 91 0.12 17.57 -3.14
CA LEU A 91 -0.65 17.28 -1.93
C LEU A 91 -0.20 18.10 -0.72
N GLU A 92 1.04 18.58 -0.68
CA GLU A 92 1.57 19.46 0.38
C GLU A 92 0.74 20.75 0.54
N ASN A 93 0.13 21.23 -0.54
CA ASN A 93 -0.75 22.41 -0.51
C ASN A 93 -2.12 22.14 0.16
N LEU A 94 -2.46 20.88 0.44
CA LEU A 94 -3.71 20.48 1.07
C LEU A 94 -3.48 20.25 2.57
N ASN A 95 -4.18 21.02 3.42
CA ASN A 95 -4.05 20.88 4.88
C ASN A 95 -4.54 19.54 5.42
N GLU A 96 -5.56 18.94 4.80
CA GLU A 96 -6.17 17.68 5.24
C GLU A 96 -6.59 16.89 4.01
N ILE A 97 -6.31 15.58 4.01
CA ILE A 97 -6.71 14.64 2.97
C ILE A 97 -7.49 13.51 3.62
N LYS A 98 -8.70 13.28 3.14
CA LYS A 98 -9.59 12.22 3.63
C LYS A 98 -9.61 11.07 2.64
N PHE A 99 -9.41 9.86 3.16
CA PHE A 99 -9.56 8.63 2.40
C PHE A 99 -10.68 7.81 3.03
N GLU A 100 -11.72 7.52 2.26
CA GLU A 100 -12.78 6.62 2.67
C GLU A 100 -12.55 5.23 2.06
N LYS A 101 -12.82 4.18 2.85
CA LYS A 101 -12.81 2.77 2.39
C LYS A 101 -11.48 2.30 1.77
N ILE A 102 -10.34 2.61 2.39
CA ILE A 102 -9.07 1.96 2.04
C ILE A 102 -9.09 0.50 2.54
N ALA A 103 -8.87 -0.45 1.64
CA ALA A 103 -8.69 -1.84 2.03
C ALA A 103 -7.35 -2.01 2.76
N TYR A 104 -7.32 -2.76 3.86
CA TYR A 104 -6.10 -2.99 4.65
C TYR A 104 -5.29 -1.70 4.93
N PRO A 105 -5.82 -0.73 5.72
CA PRO A 105 -5.17 0.55 5.97
C PRO A 105 -3.73 0.45 6.50
N LEU A 106 -3.40 -0.64 7.20
CA LEU A 106 -2.04 -0.90 7.68
C LEU A 106 -1.02 -0.98 6.52
N LEU A 107 -1.42 -1.48 5.36
CA LEU A 107 -0.55 -1.56 4.17
C LEU A 107 -0.36 -0.21 3.49
N PHE A 108 -1.29 0.73 3.71
CA PHE A 108 -1.21 2.10 3.20
C PHE A 108 -0.35 3.00 4.11
N LEU A 109 -0.46 2.82 5.44
CA LEU A 109 0.28 3.59 6.46
C LEU A 109 1.79 3.83 6.17
N PRO A 110 2.61 2.83 5.78
CA PRO A 110 4.03 3.04 5.55
C PRO A 110 4.34 3.95 4.35
N PHE A 111 3.43 4.07 3.38
CA PHE A 111 3.57 5.05 2.30
C PHE A 111 3.49 6.48 2.84
N VAL A 112 2.55 6.74 3.74
CA VAL A 112 2.39 8.06 4.38
C VAL A 112 3.56 8.37 5.31
N SER A 113 4.08 7.38 6.03
CA SER A 113 5.24 7.60 6.93
C SER A 113 6.53 7.97 6.20
N ARG A 114 6.63 7.66 4.91
CA ARG A 114 7.82 7.88 4.09
C ARG A 114 7.72 9.11 3.17
N ALA A 115 6.52 9.67 3.09
CA ALA A 115 6.17 10.83 2.31
C ALA A 115 6.83 12.07 2.92
#